data_AF-A0A661ZVG9-F1
#
_entry.id   AF-A0A661ZVG9-F1
#
_cell.length_a   1.000
_cell.length_b   1.000
_cell.length_c   1.000
_cell.angle_alpha   90.00
_cell.angle_beta   90.00
_cell.angle_gamma   90.00
#
_symmetry.space_group_name_H-M   'P 1'
#
loop_
_entity.id
_entity.type
_entity.pdbx_description
1 polymer ?
#
loop_
_entity_poly.entity_id
_entity_poly.type
_entity_poly.pdbx_seq_one_letter_code
_entity_poly.pdbx_strand_id
1 'polypeptide(L)'
;SNKYASLYFTHDFGKLLTGGERFQPELAITTNVGFGWLDFTENHHNIDYKTMEKGFYESGLLVNNLINMMNVYSLGLGVFYRYGPYSFPDAVDNLGGKFTITFKF
;
A
#
# COMPACT_ATOMS: atom_id res chain seq x y z
N SER A 1 -8.00 -17.79 5.77
CA SER A 1 -8.31 -17.08 7.03
C SER A 1 -9.81 -17.09 7.21
N ASN A 2 -10.31 -17.44 8.40
CA ASN A 2 -11.76 -17.42 8.68
C ASN A 2 -12.19 -16.14 9.40
N LYS A 3 -11.25 -15.46 10.05
CA LYS A 3 -11.42 -14.12 10.62
C LYS A 3 -10.23 -13.26 10.19
N TYR A 4 -10.47 -12.00 9.89
CA TYR A 4 -9.41 -11.03 9.61
C TYR A 4 -9.82 -9.65 10.11
N ALA A 5 -8.83 -8.88 10.51
CA ALA A 5 -8.94 -7.47 10.84
C ALA A 5 -7.87 -6.72 10.06
N SER A 6 -8.21 -5.57 9.50
CA SER A 6 -7.28 -4.74 8.74
C SER A 6 -7.46 -3.28 9.09
N LEU A 7 -6.36 -2.58 9.27
CA LEU A 7 -6.29 -1.15 9.53
C LEU A 7 -5.48 -0.51 8.41
N TYR A 8 -6.07 0.48 7.76
CA TYR A 8 -5.43 1.26 6.70
C TYR A 8 -5.36 2.70 7.19
N PHE A 9 -4.15 3.20 7.40
CA PHE A 9 -3.90 4.58 7.76
C PHE A 9 -3.22 5.27 6.60
N THR A 10 -3.81 6.35 6.10
CA THR A 10 -3.21 7.17 5.05
C THR A 10 -3.27 8.62 5.47
N HIS A 11 -2.12 9.29 5.44
CA HIS A 11 -1.98 10.71 5.68
C HIS A 11 -1.56 11.40 4.39
N ASP A 12 -2.41 12.26 3.87
CA ASP A 12 -2.13 13.10 2.71
C ASP A 12 -1.68 14.48 3.19
N PHE A 13 -0.47 14.90 2.80
CA PHE A 13 0.08 16.21 3.13
C PHE A 13 -0.52 17.33 2.24
N GLY A 14 -1.32 16.95 1.24
CA GLY A 14 -1.87 17.84 0.26
C GLY A 14 -0.83 18.26 -0.78
N LYS A 15 -1.19 19.30 -1.52
CA LYS A 15 -0.38 19.84 -2.61
C LYS A 15 0.86 20.50 -2.04
N LEU A 16 2.03 20.03 -2.45
CA LEU A 16 3.26 20.77 -2.23
C LEU A 16 3.15 22.13 -2.93
N LEU A 17 3.51 23.21 -2.23
CA LEU A 17 3.46 24.59 -2.73
C LEU A 17 4.43 24.87 -3.90
N THR A 18 5.18 23.84 -4.34
CA THR A 18 6.27 23.95 -5.32
C THR A 18 5.87 23.52 -6.74
N GLY A 19 4.63 23.80 -7.16
CA GLY A 19 4.06 23.26 -8.40
C GLY A 19 3.24 24.25 -9.23
N GLY A 20 3.46 24.30 -10.55
CA GLY A 20 2.60 25.05 -11.49
C GLY A 20 1.26 24.33 -11.76
N GLU A 21 0.43 24.84 -12.65
CA GLU A 21 -0.91 24.27 -12.93
C GLU A 21 -0.91 22.80 -13.39
N ARG A 22 0.20 22.34 -13.99
CA ARG A 22 0.34 21.00 -14.58
C ARG A 22 1.05 19.97 -13.69
N PHE A 23 1.82 20.44 -12.71
CA PHE A 23 2.66 19.61 -11.84
C PHE A 23 2.42 20.03 -10.39
N GLN A 24 1.52 19.34 -9.68
CA GLN A 24 1.18 19.63 -8.29
C GLN A 24 1.36 18.34 -7.49
N PRO A 25 2.62 17.96 -7.19
CA PRO A 25 2.88 16.71 -6.50
C PRO A 25 2.23 16.76 -5.11
N GLU A 26 1.48 15.70 -4.82
CA GLU A 26 0.80 15.49 -3.54
C GLU A 26 1.51 14.32 -2.85
N LEU A 27 2.09 14.59 -1.69
CA LEU A 27 2.75 13.55 -0.92
C LEU A 27 1.74 12.92 0.02
N ALA A 28 1.69 11.59 0.02
CA ALA A 28 0.92 10.84 0.99
C ALA A 28 1.77 9.72 1.58
N ILE A 29 1.57 9.45 2.86
CA ILE A 29 2.17 8.32 3.57
C ILE A 29 1.04 7.38 3.92
N THR A 30 1.25 6.09 3.69
CA THR A 30 0.30 5.05 4.03
C THR A 30 0.94 3.98 4.87
N THR A 31 0.20 3.45 5.83
CA THR A 31 0.58 2.33 6.68
C THR A 31 -0.61 1.41 6.79
N ASN A 32 -0.41 0.19 6.35
CA ASN A 32 -1.42 -0.86 6.29
C ASN A 32 -1.01 -1.97 7.25
N VAL A 33 -1.94 -2.35 8.11
CA VAL A 33 -1.75 -3.39 9.11
C VAL A 33 -2.86 -4.41 8.97
N GLY A 34 -2.51 -5.68 8.81
CA GLY A 34 -3.46 -6.78 8.65
C GLY A 34 -3.21 -7.90 9.65
N PHE A 35 -4.24 -8.38 10.32
CA PHE A 35 -4.20 -9.57 11.17
C PHE A 35 -5.23 -10.56 10.69
N GLY A 36 -4.86 -11.83 10.56
CA GLY A 36 -5.76 -12.87 10.08
C GLY A 36 -5.53 -14.17 10.83
N TRP A 37 -6.61 -14.78 11.30
CA TRP A 37 -6.60 -16.06 11.98
C TRP A 37 -7.41 -17.09 11.18
N LEU A 38 -6.90 -18.32 11.15
CA LEU A 38 -7.59 -19.46 10.58
C LEU A 38 -7.96 -20.43 11.69
N ASP A 39 -9.26 -20.48 12.03
CA ASP A 39 -9.79 -21.57 12.84
C ASP A 39 -9.96 -22.81 11.92
N PHE A 40 -9.34 -23.95 12.27
CA PHE A 40 -9.30 -25.25 11.56
C PHE A 40 -8.35 -25.37 10.34
N THR A 41 -7.06 -25.64 10.62
CA THR A 41 -6.03 -26.03 9.64
C THR A 41 -6.20 -27.47 9.12
N GLU A 42 -6.99 -28.30 9.80
CA GLU A 42 -7.06 -29.76 9.65
C GLU A 42 -7.87 -30.22 8.43
N ASN A 43 -8.76 -29.37 7.92
CA ASN A 43 -9.65 -29.68 6.79
C ASN A 43 -9.10 -29.23 5.41
N HIS A 44 -7.93 -28.58 5.37
CA HIS A 44 -7.34 -28.09 4.13
C HIS A 44 -6.14 -28.97 3.75
N HIS A 45 -6.41 -30.05 3.03
CA HIS A 45 -5.38 -30.95 2.51
C HIS A 45 -4.38 -30.19 1.60
N ASN A 46 -3.10 -30.24 1.98
CA ASN A 46 -1.94 -30.06 1.11
C ASN A 46 -1.67 -28.65 0.52
N ILE A 47 -2.12 -27.58 1.18
CA ILE A 47 -1.72 -26.21 0.83
C ILE A 47 -1.13 -25.55 2.08
N ASP A 48 0.14 -25.17 2.00
CA ASP A 48 0.87 -24.46 3.05
C ASP A 48 0.32 -23.03 3.18
N TYR A 49 -0.79 -22.88 3.91
CA TYR A 49 -1.47 -21.61 4.07
C TYR A 49 -0.70 -20.71 5.02
N LYS A 50 -0.02 -19.70 4.46
CA LYS A 50 0.53 -18.58 5.23
C LYS A 50 -0.63 -17.73 5.77
N THR A 51 -1.03 -18.00 7.01
CA THR A 51 -1.96 -17.13 7.75
C THR A 51 -1.25 -15.83 8.13
N MET A 52 -2.00 -14.75 8.37
CA MET A 52 -1.45 -13.46 8.80
C MET A 52 -1.48 -13.30 10.33
N GLU A 53 -1.25 -14.40 11.06
CA GLU A 53 -1.44 -14.46 12.51
C GLU A 53 -0.48 -13.56 13.28
N LYS A 54 0.77 -13.45 12.80
CA LYS A 54 1.80 -12.61 13.40
C LYS A 54 1.65 -11.11 13.09
N GLY A 55 0.68 -10.71 12.28
CA GLY A 55 0.51 -9.32 11.82
C GLY A 55 1.33 -9.00 10.57
N PHE A 56 0.63 -8.56 9.53
CA PHE A 56 1.17 -8.03 8.28
C PHE A 56 1.32 -6.52 8.42
N TYR A 57 2.49 -5.98 8.12
CA TYR A 57 2.75 -4.55 8.15
C TYR A 57 3.37 -4.11 6.82
N GLU A 58 2.78 -3.10 6.20
CA GLU A 58 3.27 -2.49 4.97
C GLU A 58 3.14 -0.98 5.09
N SER A 59 4.25 -0.25 4.94
CA SER A 59 4.23 1.20 4.84
C SER A 59 4.66 1.64 3.46
N GLY A 60 4.04 2.68 2.94
CA GLY A 60 4.35 3.21 1.63
C GLY A 60 4.39 4.73 1.62
N LEU A 61 5.22 5.24 0.71
CA LEU A 61 5.25 6.63 0.31
C LEU A 61 4.60 6.72 -1.06
N LEU A 62 3.65 7.63 -1.20
CA LEU A 62 2.90 7.90 -2.41
C LEU A 62 3.18 9.34 -2.82
N VAL A 63 3.42 9.53 -4.11
CA VAL A 63 3.53 10.82 -4.76
C VAL A 63 2.46 10.86 -5.85
N ASN A 64 1.33 11.44 -5.50
CA ASN A 64 0.18 11.61 -6.37
C ASN A 64 0.32 12.87 -7.22
N ASN A 65 -0.49 12.95 -8.28
CA ASN A 65 -0.64 14.14 -9.11
C ASN A 65 0.69 14.64 -9.73
N LEU A 66 1.57 13.69 -10.08
CA LEU A 66 2.84 13.93 -10.78
C LEU A 66 2.61 14.40 -12.21
N ILE A 67 1.65 13.83 -12.92
CA ILE A 67 1.34 14.22 -14.30
C ILE A 67 -0.15 14.45 -14.40
N ASN A 68 -0.55 15.72 -14.57
CA ASN A 68 -1.93 16.07 -14.86
C ASN A 68 -2.19 15.94 -16.38
N MET A 69 -3.01 14.97 -16.77
CA MET A 69 -3.37 14.75 -18.17
C MET A 69 -4.76 15.35 -18.42
N MET A 70 -4.79 16.46 -19.19
CA MET A 70 -6.02 17.13 -19.64
C MET A 70 -7.01 17.51 -18.52
N ASN A 71 -6.56 17.61 -17.26
CA ASN A 71 -7.41 17.92 -16.10
C ASN A 71 -8.53 16.91 -15.81
N VAL A 72 -8.50 15.72 -16.42
CA VAL A 72 -9.48 14.64 -16.22
C VAL A 72 -8.93 13.57 -15.27
N TYR A 73 -7.65 13.27 -15.36
CA TYR A 73 -6.98 12.34 -14.46
C TYR A 73 -5.52 12.75 -14.26
N SER A 74 -4.99 12.35 -13.11
CA SER A 74 -3.58 12.50 -12.78
C SER A 74 -2.95 11.16 -12.45
N LEU A 75 -1.70 11.03 -12.84
CA LEU A 75 -0.88 9.87 -12.53
C LEU A 75 -0.04 10.15 -11.30
N GLY A 76 0.17 9.12 -10.50
CA GLY A 76 1.06 9.11 -9.35
C GLY A 76 1.86 7.82 -9.28
N LEU A 77 2.88 7.86 -8.44
CA LEU A 77 3.77 6.74 -8.18
C LEU A 77 3.93 6.58 -6.68
N GLY A 78 4.08 5.35 -6.22
CA GLY A 78 4.35 5.06 -4.83
C GLY A 78 5.33 3.90 -4.68
N VAL A 79 6.04 3.92 -3.57
CA VAL A 79 6.91 2.84 -3.13
C VAL A 79 6.38 2.31 -1.81
N PHE A 80 6.29 1.00 -1.71
CA PHE A 80 5.79 0.30 -0.52
C PHE A 80 6.88 -0.62 -0.02
N TYR A 81 7.04 -0.64 1.29
CA TYR A 81 7.95 -1.50 1.99
C TYR A 81 7.19 -2.37 2.97
N ARG A 82 7.31 -3.68 2.80
CA ARG A 82 6.77 -4.67 3.73
C ARG A 82 7.79 -4.95 4.83
N TYR A 83 7.35 -4.93 6.08
CA TYR A 83 8.20 -5.22 7.22
C TYR A 83 7.48 -6.08 8.26
N GLY A 84 8.26 -6.66 9.17
CA GLY A 84 7.75 -7.51 10.24
C GLY A 84 7.82 -9.01 9.93
N PRO A 85 6.99 -9.85 10.57
CA PRO A 85 7.14 -11.31 10.54
C PRO A 85 6.99 -11.95 9.15
N TYR A 86 6.42 -11.21 8.19
CA TYR A 86 6.22 -11.63 6.81
C TYR A 86 7.14 -10.90 5.82
N SER A 87 8.23 -10.29 6.31
CA SER A 87 9.28 -9.78 5.42
C SER A 87 10.09 -10.92 4.83
N PHE A 88 10.43 -10.82 3.55
CA PHE A 88 11.38 -11.72 2.90
C PHE A 88 12.81 -11.48 3.41
N PRO A 89 13.72 -12.48 3.29
CA PRO A 89 15.13 -12.32 3.65
C PRO A 89 15.82 -11.19 2.89
N ASP A 90 15.46 -11.02 1.62
CA ASP A 90 16.00 -9.98 0.76
C ASP A 90 15.17 -8.69 0.87
N ALA A 91 15.83 -7.59 1.21
CA ALA A 91 15.19 -6.27 1.36
C ALA A 91 14.52 -5.79 0.06
N VAL A 92 15.05 -6.19 -1.09
CA VAL A 92 14.52 -5.82 -2.41
C VAL A 92 13.17 -6.49 -2.67
N ASP A 93 12.97 -7.72 -2.22
CA ASP A 93 11.70 -8.45 -2.37
C ASP A 93 10.58 -7.86 -1.49
N ASN A 94 10.97 -7.07 -0.49
CA ASN A 94 10.04 -6.34 0.37
C ASN A 94 9.66 -4.97 -0.22
N LEU A 95 10.35 -4.50 -1.27
CA LEU A 95 10.03 -3.26 -1.98
C LEU A 95 9.07 -3.53 -3.14
N GLY A 96 7.95 -2.82 -3.16
CA GLY A 96 6.97 -2.85 -4.23
C GLY A 96 6.71 -1.46 -4.80
N GLY A 97 6.82 -1.31 -6.11
CA GLY A 97 6.33 -0.12 -6.80
C GLY A 97 4.81 -0.20 -7.01
N LYS A 98 4.09 0.90 -6.76
CA LYS A 98 2.67 1.05 -7.12
C LYS A 98 2.49 2.26 -8.02
N PHE A 99 1.61 2.13 -9.00
CA PHE A 99 1.15 3.23 -9.85
C PHE A 99 -0.24 3.63 -9.39
N THR A 100 -0.49 4.93 -9.27
CA THR A 100 -1.81 5.47 -8.90
C THR A 100 -2.38 6.29 -10.04
N ILE A 101 -3.70 6.19 -10.23
CA ILE A 101 -4.45 6.99 -11.18
C ILE A 101 -5.58 7.65 -10.39
N THR A 102 -5.56 8.97 -10.32
CA THR A 102 -6.57 9.76 -9.61
C THR A 102 -7.41 10.50 -10.64
N PHE A 103 -8.69 10.24 -10.67
CA PHE A 103 -9.61 10.96 -11.55
C PHE A 103 -10.06 12.28 -10.88
N LYS A 104 -10.09 13.36 -11.67
CA LYS A 104 -10.54 14.69 -11.27
C LYS A 104 -11.96 14.87 -11.78
N PHE A 105 -12.94 14.58 -10.93
CA PHE A 105 -14.36 14.87 -11.19
C PHE A 105 -14.81 16.04 -10.33
#